data_AF-A0A7J6Y7N1-F1
#
_entry.id   AF-A0A7J6Y7N1-F1
#
_cell.length_a   1.000
_cell.length_b   1.000
_cell.length_c   1.000
_cell.angle_alpha   90.00
_cell.angle_beta   90.00
_cell.angle_gamma   90.00
#
_symmetry.space_group_name_H-M   'P 1'
#
loop_
_entity.id
_entity.type
_entity.pdbx_description
1 polymer ?
#
loop_
_entity_poly.entity_id
_entity_poly.type
_entity_poly.pdbx_seq_one_letter_code
_entity_poly.pdbx_strand_id
1 'polypeptide(L)'
;MWSAVGACPRGRHRVQHRAAAAVRVALLVLLALAAAAAWMPAVQAVVLRLRGGTVDRAITVGRAVDTVLMDGVYITNGVAVVFDVAAMLPGALRIELRSCVCDGGAQIYVRGYSGEPATDRSLEVSVSGLSGSYCSLVFVHNLPAHTNVTVRDSTIVTAGPMRYSQLSGLTDAVASPLVLHATSLLQSQLRVSNTVLRSLQAGGSAVYVGGGVELLSSAVVLDGVLLEASGGPTASAM
;
A
#
# COMPACT_ATOMS: atom_id res chain seq x y z
N MET A 1 76.60 -23.84 41.70
CA MET A 1 75.56 -23.61 40.67
C MET A 1 74.22 -24.01 41.27
N TRP A 2 73.19 -23.19 41.06
CA TRP A 2 71.73 -23.48 40.99
C TRP A 2 70.97 -22.27 41.54
N SER A 3 70.50 -21.43 40.61
CA SER A 3 69.59 -20.30 40.85
C SER A 3 68.16 -20.79 40.64
N ALA A 4 67.34 -20.74 41.68
CA ALA A 4 65.93 -21.06 41.60
C ALA A 4 65.15 -19.81 41.18
N VAL A 5 64.71 -19.80 39.91
CA VAL A 5 63.77 -18.82 39.36
C VAL A 5 62.37 -19.17 39.86
N GLY A 6 61.85 -18.36 40.79
CA GLY A 6 60.45 -18.40 41.21
C GLY A 6 59.56 -17.56 40.29
N ALA A 7 58.80 -18.19 39.41
CA ALA A 7 57.72 -17.54 38.66
C ALA A 7 56.36 -17.81 39.35
N CYS A 8 55.70 -16.75 39.82
CA CYS A 8 54.35 -16.80 40.41
C CYS A 8 53.26 -17.02 39.34
N PRO A 9 52.32 -17.98 39.48
CA PRO A 9 51.18 -18.12 38.60
C PRO A 9 49.98 -17.33 39.16
N ARG A 10 49.93 -16.01 38.95
CA ARG A 10 48.79 -15.15 39.41
C ARG A 10 47.80 -14.74 38.30
N GLY A 11 47.92 -15.29 37.08
CA GLY A 11 47.18 -14.80 35.91
C GLY A 11 45.83 -15.46 35.58
N ARG A 12 45.54 -16.68 36.03
CA ARG A 12 44.40 -17.47 35.49
C ARG A 12 43.04 -17.17 36.14
N HIS A 13 43.00 -16.87 37.44
CA HIS A 13 41.74 -16.68 38.17
C HIS A 13 40.98 -15.39 37.78
N ARG A 14 41.71 -14.30 37.50
CA ARG A 14 41.10 -13.02 37.08
C ARG A 14 40.43 -13.10 35.71
N VAL A 15 40.96 -13.92 34.80
CA VAL A 15 40.41 -14.09 33.46
C VAL A 15 39.12 -14.91 33.51
N GLN A 16 39.08 -15.98 34.32
CA GLN A 16 37.88 -16.80 34.52
C GLN A 16 36.74 -16.03 35.20
N HIS A 17 37.03 -15.20 36.21
CA HIS A 17 36.02 -14.35 36.84
C HIS A 17 35.46 -13.28 35.89
N ARG A 18 36.30 -12.69 35.02
CA ARG A 18 35.85 -11.74 34.00
C ARG A 18 34.99 -12.40 32.94
N ALA A 19 35.34 -13.60 32.50
CA ALA A 19 34.54 -14.39 31.57
C ALA A 19 33.17 -14.77 32.18
N ALA A 20 33.14 -15.22 33.43
CA ALA A 20 31.90 -15.55 34.12
C ALA A 20 30.99 -14.32 34.35
N ALA A 21 31.58 -13.16 34.65
CA ALA A 21 30.85 -11.90 34.77
C ALA A 21 30.27 -11.45 33.43
N ALA A 22 31.04 -11.53 32.34
CA ALA A 22 30.58 -11.17 31.00
C ALA A 22 29.42 -12.07 30.53
N VAL A 23 29.51 -13.38 30.79
CA VAL A 23 28.43 -14.34 30.46
C VAL A 23 27.15 -14.03 31.25
N ARG A 24 27.26 -13.69 32.54
CA ARG A 24 26.10 -13.29 33.35
C ARG A 24 25.44 -12.00 32.86
N VAL A 25 26.24 -11.00 32.48
CA VAL A 25 25.70 -9.75 31.94
C VAL A 25 25.00 -10.01 30.60
N ALA A 26 25.59 -10.79 29.70
CA ALA A 26 24.96 -11.17 28.44
C ALA A 26 23.64 -11.92 28.66
N LEU A 27 23.58 -12.84 29.62
CA LEU A 27 22.37 -13.58 29.96
C LEU A 27 21.26 -12.64 30.49
N LEU A 28 21.62 -11.69 31.36
CA LEU A 28 20.68 -10.70 31.90
C LEU A 28 20.14 -9.77 30.81
N VAL A 29 20.97 -9.36 29.85
CA VAL A 29 20.54 -8.55 28.70
C VAL A 29 19.57 -9.34 27.82
N LEU A 30 19.86 -10.61 27.53
CA LEU A 30 18.97 -11.47 26.76
C LEU A 30 17.62 -11.70 27.47
N LEU A 31 17.64 -11.93 28.78
CA LEU A 31 16.43 -12.06 29.60
C LEU A 31 15.61 -10.76 29.62
N ALA A 32 16.27 -9.60 29.73
CA ALA A 32 15.61 -8.31 29.67
C ALA A 32 14.98 -8.03 28.30
N LEU A 33 15.66 -8.39 27.20
CA LEU A 33 15.12 -8.28 25.85
C LEU A 33 13.92 -9.22 25.63
N ALA A 34 13.99 -10.46 26.12
CA ALA A 34 12.89 -11.40 26.04
C ALA A 34 11.67 -10.94 26.86
N ALA A 35 11.90 -10.41 28.07
CA ALA A 35 10.85 -9.83 28.90
C ALA A 35 10.23 -8.58 28.25
N ALA A 36 11.05 -7.70 27.68
CA ALA A 36 10.56 -6.54 26.93
C ALA A 36 9.72 -6.96 25.71
N ALA A 37 10.15 -7.97 24.95
CA ALA A 37 9.41 -8.51 23.82
C ALA A 37 8.07 -9.15 24.24
N ALA A 38 8.03 -9.86 25.38
CA ALA A 38 6.81 -10.44 25.93
C ALA A 38 5.81 -9.40 26.46
N TRP A 39 6.28 -8.19 26.75
CA TRP A 39 5.46 -7.06 27.20
C TRP A 39 5.07 -6.11 26.07
N MET A 40 5.53 -6.38 24.84
CA MET A 40 5.00 -5.68 23.67
C MET A 40 3.54 -6.11 23.51
N PRO A 41 2.58 -5.19 23.65
CA PRO A 41 1.20 -5.54 23.35
C PRO A 41 1.17 -6.08 21.93
N ALA A 42 0.62 -7.28 21.75
CA ALA A 42 0.28 -7.78 20.43
C ALA A 42 -0.53 -6.65 19.77
N VAL A 43 0.00 -6.05 18.70
CA VAL A 43 -0.72 -5.00 17.98
C VAL A 43 -1.94 -5.68 17.41
N GLN A 44 -3.07 -5.52 18.07
CA GLN A 44 -4.33 -6.07 17.63
C GLN A 44 -4.67 -5.37 16.33
N ALA A 45 -4.81 -6.15 15.26
CA ALA A 45 -5.26 -5.61 14.00
C ALA A 45 -6.66 -5.04 14.16
N VAL A 46 -6.81 -3.77 13.80
CA VAL A 46 -8.10 -3.10 13.80
C VAL A 46 -8.67 -3.18 12.40
N VAL A 47 -9.87 -3.77 12.29
CA VAL A 47 -10.65 -3.73 11.05
C VAL A 47 -11.31 -2.36 10.96
N LEU A 48 -10.95 -1.56 9.95
CA LEU A 48 -11.67 -0.33 9.67
C LEU A 48 -12.92 -0.67 8.86
N ARG A 49 -14.09 -0.33 9.38
CA ARG A 49 -15.36 -0.53 8.68
C ARG A 49 -16.16 0.77 8.60
N LEU A 50 -16.46 1.20 7.38
CA LEU A 50 -17.33 2.33 7.07
C LEU A 50 -18.54 1.82 6.30
N ARG A 51 -19.74 2.17 6.77
CA ARG A 51 -21.01 1.79 6.14
C ARG A 51 -21.89 3.01 5.98
N GLY A 52 -22.32 3.29 4.75
CA GLY A 52 -23.05 4.51 4.45
C GLY A 52 -22.23 5.78 4.73
N GLY A 53 -22.93 6.90 4.87
CA GLY A 53 -22.35 8.17 5.27
C GLY A 53 -21.52 8.85 4.18
N THR A 54 -20.94 9.98 4.54
CA THR A 54 -20.20 10.86 3.64
C THR A 54 -18.77 11.07 4.14
N VAL A 55 -17.81 10.95 3.23
CA VAL A 55 -16.41 11.34 3.41
C VAL A 55 -16.17 12.59 2.57
N ASP A 56 -16.17 13.73 3.24
CA ASP A 56 -15.95 15.06 2.67
C ASP A 56 -14.65 15.72 3.17
N ARG A 57 -13.84 14.95 3.92
CA ARG A 57 -12.49 15.29 4.36
C ARG A 57 -11.52 14.19 3.96
N ALA A 58 -10.28 14.58 3.71
CA ALA A 58 -9.23 13.62 3.37
C ALA A 58 -9.01 12.64 4.53
N ILE A 59 -8.88 11.36 4.20
CA ILE A 59 -8.58 10.29 5.15
C ILE A 59 -7.38 9.51 4.67
N THR A 60 -6.51 9.13 5.61
CA THR A 60 -5.39 8.21 5.36
C THR A 60 -5.52 7.05 6.32
N VAL A 61 -5.68 5.86 5.76
CA VAL A 61 -5.78 4.59 6.48
C VAL A 61 -4.46 3.87 6.33
N GLY A 62 -3.87 3.41 7.42
CA GLY A 62 -2.58 2.72 7.39
C GLY A 62 -2.30 2.01 8.71
N ARG A 63 -1.64 2.71 9.63
CA ARG A 63 -1.16 2.14 10.90
C ARG A 63 -2.23 1.35 11.65
N ALA A 64 -1.84 0.18 12.16
CA ALA A 64 -2.66 -0.75 12.94
C ALA A 64 -3.89 -1.34 12.21
N VAL A 65 -3.99 -1.16 10.89
CA VAL A 65 -5.06 -1.73 10.07
C VAL A 65 -4.49 -2.82 9.17
N ASP A 66 -5.17 -3.96 9.09
CA ASP A 66 -4.93 -5.01 8.09
C ASP A 66 -6.08 -5.11 7.07
N THR A 67 -7.28 -4.71 7.49
CA THR A 67 -8.53 -4.86 6.75
C THR A 67 -9.31 -3.55 6.73
N VAL A 68 -9.71 -3.12 5.53
CA VAL A 68 -10.60 -1.98 5.31
C VAL A 68 -11.83 -2.41 4.56
N LEU A 69 -13.01 -2.11 5.09
CA LEU A 69 -14.30 -2.43 4.49
C LEU A 69 -15.13 -1.15 4.37
N MET A 70 -15.36 -0.68 3.15
CA MET A 70 -16.22 0.46 2.84
C MET A 70 -17.43 -0.01 2.05
N ASP A 71 -18.63 0.29 2.54
CA ASP A 71 -19.87 -0.21 1.95
C ASP A 71 -20.91 0.91 1.87
N GLY A 72 -21.27 1.35 0.66
CA GLY A 72 -22.25 2.42 0.46
C GLY A 72 -21.77 3.81 0.88
N VAL A 73 -20.46 4.04 0.98
CA VAL A 73 -19.89 5.34 1.40
C VAL A 73 -19.90 6.32 0.23
N TYR A 74 -20.31 7.57 0.48
CA TYR A 74 -20.26 8.67 -0.49
C TYR A 74 -19.00 9.52 -0.28
N ILE A 75 -18.13 9.64 -1.28
CA ILE A 75 -16.85 10.37 -1.22
C ILE A 75 -16.94 11.60 -2.12
N THR A 76 -16.68 12.79 -1.60
CA THR A 76 -16.94 14.04 -2.34
C THR A 76 -15.96 15.17 -2.05
N ASN A 77 -16.23 16.38 -2.55
CA ASN A 77 -15.44 17.60 -2.28
C ASN A 77 -13.96 17.50 -2.66
N GLY A 78 -13.63 16.70 -3.68
CA GLY A 78 -12.26 16.60 -4.20
C GLY A 78 -11.28 15.95 -3.22
N VAL A 79 -11.76 15.24 -2.21
CA VAL A 79 -10.90 14.70 -1.15
C VAL A 79 -10.18 13.44 -1.58
N ALA A 80 -9.05 13.19 -0.93
CA ALA A 80 -8.27 11.97 -1.08
C ALA A 80 -8.61 10.97 0.03
N VAL A 81 -9.00 9.77 -0.36
CA VAL A 81 -9.06 8.58 0.49
C VAL A 81 -7.82 7.75 0.19
N VAL A 82 -6.88 7.68 1.13
CA VAL A 82 -5.59 7.01 0.93
C VAL A 82 -5.53 5.74 1.77
N PHE A 83 -5.39 4.59 1.13
CA PHE A 83 -4.99 3.34 1.78
C PHE A 83 -3.48 3.19 1.65
N ASP A 84 -2.78 3.54 2.73
CA ASP A 84 -1.32 3.51 2.82
C ASP A 84 -0.84 2.11 3.21
N VAL A 85 -0.78 1.23 2.22
CA VAL A 85 -0.42 -0.19 2.35
C VAL A 85 0.94 -0.36 3.01
N ALA A 86 1.90 0.52 2.70
CA ALA A 86 3.22 0.50 3.31
C ALA A 86 3.20 0.75 4.84
N ALA A 87 2.19 1.49 5.33
CA ALA A 87 1.98 1.79 6.74
C ALA A 87 1.03 0.82 7.44
N MET A 88 0.34 -0.06 6.70
CA MET A 88 -0.52 -1.10 7.24
C MET A 88 0.30 -2.19 7.95
N LEU A 89 -0.41 -3.04 8.70
CA LEU A 89 0.22 -4.13 9.43
C LEU A 89 0.94 -5.12 8.50
N PRO A 90 2.00 -5.79 8.98
CA PRO A 90 2.61 -6.87 8.23
C PRO A 90 1.62 -8.03 7.98
N GLY A 91 1.81 -8.75 6.88
CA GLY A 91 1.04 -9.95 6.54
C GLY A 91 0.08 -9.76 5.37
N ALA A 92 -1.06 -10.46 5.42
CA ALA A 92 -2.09 -10.42 4.40
C ALA A 92 -3.03 -9.22 4.65
N LEU A 93 -3.14 -8.35 3.65
CA LEU A 93 -3.92 -7.12 3.72
C LEU A 93 -5.17 -7.21 2.84
N ARG A 94 -6.26 -6.58 3.26
CA ARG A 94 -7.51 -6.53 2.50
C ARG A 94 -8.12 -5.14 2.47
N ILE A 95 -8.47 -4.67 1.28
CA ILE A 95 -9.18 -3.42 1.05
C ILE A 95 -10.41 -3.75 0.20
N GLU A 96 -11.61 -3.50 0.73
CA GLU A 96 -12.87 -3.76 0.04
C GLU A 96 -13.73 -2.50 -0.02
N LEU A 97 -14.11 -2.13 -1.24
CA LEU A 97 -15.06 -1.06 -1.54
C LEU A 97 -16.27 -1.69 -2.23
N ARG A 98 -17.44 -1.55 -1.63
CA ARG A 98 -18.69 -2.10 -2.15
C ARG A 98 -19.74 -1.02 -2.28
N SER A 99 -20.31 -0.88 -3.47
CA SER A 99 -21.42 0.06 -3.72
C SER A 99 -21.11 1.49 -3.27
N CYS A 100 -19.84 1.88 -3.23
CA CYS A 100 -19.43 3.22 -2.88
C CYS A 100 -19.74 4.17 -4.04
N VAL A 101 -19.87 5.45 -3.71
CA VAL A 101 -20.12 6.51 -4.69
C VAL A 101 -19.05 7.56 -4.54
N CYS A 102 -18.51 8.06 -5.66
CA CYS A 102 -17.54 9.16 -5.64
C CYS A 102 -17.86 10.28 -6.62
N ASP A 103 -17.68 11.52 -6.18
CA ASP A 103 -17.97 12.70 -6.99
C ASP A 103 -17.10 13.91 -6.60
N GLY A 104 -17.25 15.03 -7.29
CA GLY A 104 -16.61 16.29 -6.94
C GLY A 104 -15.09 16.29 -7.08
N GLY A 105 -14.53 15.40 -7.91
CA GLY A 105 -13.09 15.23 -8.10
C GLY A 105 -12.42 14.36 -7.03
N ALA A 106 -13.18 13.55 -6.30
CA ALA A 106 -12.66 12.66 -5.26
C ALA A 106 -11.64 11.65 -5.81
N GLN A 107 -10.67 11.28 -4.99
CA GLN A 107 -9.58 10.39 -5.39
C GLN A 107 -9.38 9.29 -4.36
N ILE A 108 -9.35 8.05 -4.83
CA ILE A 108 -9.16 6.86 -4.00
C ILE A 108 -7.80 6.27 -4.35
N TYR A 109 -6.87 6.30 -3.39
CA TYR A 109 -5.50 5.85 -3.57
C TYR A 109 -5.26 4.53 -2.85
N VAL A 110 -4.69 3.57 -3.56
CA VAL A 110 -3.97 2.44 -2.97
C VAL A 110 -2.49 2.75 -3.13
N ARG A 111 -1.83 3.11 -2.02
CA ARG A 111 -0.43 3.54 -1.99
C ARG A 111 0.46 2.44 -1.44
N GLY A 112 1.35 1.93 -2.29
CA GLY A 112 2.38 0.95 -1.97
C GLY A 112 3.68 1.57 -1.43
N TYR A 113 4.76 0.81 -1.56
CA TYR A 113 6.11 1.12 -1.10
C TYR A 113 6.86 1.98 -2.12
N SER A 114 7.43 3.10 -1.68
CA SER A 114 8.24 3.97 -2.54
C SER A 114 9.59 3.34 -2.97
N GLY A 115 9.99 2.24 -2.34
CA GLY A 115 11.16 1.43 -2.69
C GLY A 115 10.73 0.03 -3.11
N GLU A 116 11.57 -0.99 -2.86
CA GLU A 116 11.24 -2.37 -3.24
C GLU A 116 9.89 -2.87 -2.66
N PRO A 117 9.12 -3.67 -3.44
CA PRO A 117 7.89 -4.26 -2.95
C PRO A 117 8.17 -5.23 -1.79
N ALA A 118 7.25 -5.29 -0.83
CA ALA A 118 7.30 -6.29 0.23
C ALA A 118 6.99 -7.69 -0.33
N THR A 119 7.95 -8.61 -0.25
CA THR A 119 7.81 -9.98 -0.76
C THR A 119 7.22 -10.96 0.25
N ASP A 120 7.22 -10.59 1.54
CA ASP A 120 6.68 -11.36 2.66
C ASP A 120 5.21 -10.99 3.00
N ARG A 121 4.56 -10.22 2.12
CA ARG A 121 3.20 -9.69 2.31
C ARG A 121 2.35 -9.96 1.08
N SER A 122 1.03 -9.89 1.26
CA SER A 122 0.06 -9.99 0.17
C SER A 122 -1.04 -8.94 0.35
N LEU A 123 -1.67 -8.56 -0.75
CA LEU A 123 -2.74 -7.56 -0.76
C LEU A 123 -3.89 -8.01 -1.65
N GLU A 124 -5.10 -8.02 -1.09
CA GLU A 124 -6.34 -8.14 -1.84
C GLU A 124 -7.05 -6.79 -1.88
N VAL A 125 -7.25 -6.25 -3.08
CA VAL A 125 -8.08 -5.06 -3.30
C VAL A 125 -9.31 -5.48 -4.09
N SER A 126 -10.50 -5.25 -3.54
CA SER A 126 -11.76 -5.50 -4.24
C SER A 126 -12.59 -4.22 -4.30
N VAL A 127 -12.87 -3.76 -5.51
CA VAL A 127 -13.73 -2.63 -5.81
C VAL A 127 -14.91 -3.18 -6.61
N SER A 128 -16.11 -3.10 -6.03
CA SER A 128 -17.33 -3.61 -6.66
C SER A 128 -18.45 -2.58 -6.59
N GLY A 129 -19.09 -2.30 -7.73
CA GLY A 129 -20.18 -1.32 -7.76
C GLY A 129 -19.76 0.09 -7.42
N LEU A 130 -18.49 0.47 -7.64
CA LEU A 130 -18.07 1.86 -7.46
C LEU A 130 -18.70 2.70 -8.57
N SER A 131 -19.49 3.69 -8.19
CA SER A 131 -20.18 4.57 -9.14
C SER A 131 -19.74 6.00 -8.93
N GLY A 132 -19.22 6.66 -9.95
CA GLY A 132 -18.82 8.05 -9.80
C GLY A 132 -18.80 8.84 -11.10
N SER A 133 -19.30 10.08 -11.00
CA SER A 133 -19.39 11.05 -12.10
C SER A 133 -18.14 11.92 -12.21
N TYR A 134 -17.39 12.07 -11.11
CA TYR A 134 -16.17 12.87 -11.10
C TYR A 134 -15.21 12.34 -10.02
N CYS A 135 -14.50 11.27 -10.33
CA CYS A 135 -13.49 10.71 -9.43
C CYS A 135 -12.47 9.84 -10.14
N SER A 136 -11.40 9.46 -9.42
CA SER A 136 -10.33 8.59 -9.92
C SER A 136 -9.94 7.53 -8.90
N LEU A 137 -9.69 6.32 -9.38
CA LEU A 137 -9.07 5.22 -8.65
C LEU A 137 -7.60 5.13 -9.04
N VAL A 138 -6.72 5.20 -8.05
CA VAL A 138 -5.30 5.39 -8.25
C VAL A 138 -4.50 4.32 -7.52
N PHE A 139 -3.66 3.61 -8.25
CA PHE A 139 -2.61 2.75 -7.71
C PHE A 139 -1.28 3.47 -7.88
N VAL A 140 -0.56 3.65 -6.78
CA VAL A 140 0.72 4.35 -6.76
C VAL A 140 1.75 3.57 -5.95
N HIS A 141 3.00 3.60 -6.41
CA HIS A 141 4.14 2.94 -5.77
C HIS A 141 4.03 1.41 -5.82
N ASN A 142 5.08 0.72 -5.35
CA ASN A 142 5.19 -0.73 -5.49
C ASN A 142 4.23 -1.44 -4.53
N LEU A 143 3.28 -2.21 -5.07
CA LEU A 143 2.38 -3.00 -4.23
C LEU A 143 3.13 -4.26 -3.72
N PRO A 144 2.70 -4.87 -2.59
CA PRO A 144 3.25 -6.15 -2.15
C PRO A 144 3.30 -7.20 -3.26
N ALA A 145 4.20 -8.18 -3.14
CA ALA A 145 4.12 -9.38 -3.97
C ALA A 145 2.75 -10.07 -3.77
N HIS A 146 2.33 -10.87 -4.75
CA HIS A 146 1.05 -11.59 -4.67
C HIS A 146 -0.17 -10.67 -4.44
N THR A 147 -0.15 -9.49 -5.06
CA THR A 147 -1.29 -8.58 -5.01
C THR A 147 -2.37 -9.00 -6.01
N ASN A 148 -3.61 -9.09 -5.56
CA ASN A 148 -4.77 -9.30 -6.40
C ASN A 148 -5.71 -8.10 -6.32
N VAL A 149 -5.83 -7.36 -7.42
CA VAL A 149 -6.73 -6.23 -7.56
C VAL A 149 -7.88 -6.63 -8.48
N THR A 150 -9.11 -6.47 -7.98
CA THR A 150 -10.34 -6.68 -8.72
C THR A 150 -11.16 -5.40 -8.73
N VAL A 151 -11.50 -4.92 -9.92
CA VAL A 151 -12.43 -3.81 -10.12
C VAL A 151 -13.56 -4.35 -10.98
N ARG A 152 -14.79 -4.41 -10.46
CA ARG A 152 -15.91 -4.98 -11.22
C ARG A 152 -17.21 -4.22 -11.07
N ASP A 153 -18.07 -4.37 -12.08
CA ASP A 153 -19.44 -3.86 -12.09
C ASP A 153 -19.49 -2.37 -11.72
N SER A 154 -18.49 -1.59 -12.15
CA SER A 154 -18.24 -0.22 -11.71
C SER A 154 -18.39 0.78 -12.85
N THR A 155 -18.65 2.04 -12.53
CA THR A 155 -18.68 3.15 -13.49
C THR A 155 -17.91 4.31 -12.89
N ILE A 156 -16.76 4.64 -13.47
CA ILE A 156 -15.86 5.68 -12.97
C ILE A 156 -15.65 6.70 -14.08
N VAL A 157 -16.08 7.93 -13.83
CA VAL A 157 -16.00 9.02 -14.78
C VAL A 157 -15.14 10.14 -14.19
N THR A 158 -14.23 10.68 -15.01
CA THR A 158 -13.57 11.95 -14.74
C THR A 158 -14.20 13.04 -15.59
N ALA A 159 -15.19 13.75 -15.02
CA ALA A 159 -15.92 14.82 -15.72
C ALA A 159 -15.10 16.09 -15.96
N GLY A 160 -13.97 16.27 -15.27
CA GLY A 160 -13.12 17.44 -15.37
C GLY A 160 -11.66 17.15 -15.00
N PRO A 161 -10.83 18.18 -14.85
CA PRO A 161 -9.41 18.03 -14.54
C PRO A 161 -9.20 17.46 -13.13
N MET A 162 -8.33 16.46 -13.00
CA MET A 162 -8.02 15.83 -11.71
C MET A 162 -6.78 16.47 -11.08
N ARG A 163 -6.75 16.55 -9.75
CA ARG A 163 -5.61 17.08 -8.99
C ARG A 163 -4.88 15.98 -8.24
N TYR A 164 -3.91 15.34 -8.89
CA TYR A 164 -3.10 14.28 -8.29
C TYR A 164 -2.01 14.80 -7.33
N SER A 165 -2.38 15.68 -6.39
CA SER A 165 -1.43 16.35 -5.49
C SER A 165 -0.66 15.40 -4.56
N GLN A 166 -1.15 14.17 -4.37
CA GLN A 166 -0.46 13.12 -3.62
C GLN A 166 0.64 12.40 -4.41
N LEU A 167 0.75 12.67 -5.71
CA LEU A 167 1.67 11.97 -6.63
C LEU A 167 2.80 12.91 -7.05
N SER A 168 3.93 12.81 -6.35
CA SER A 168 5.15 13.51 -6.76
C SER A 168 5.61 13.00 -8.13
N GLY A 169 5.80 13.90 -9.10
CA GLY A 169 6.30 13.56 -10.43
C GLY A 169 5.20 13.19 -11.45
N LEU A 170 3.92 13.11 -11.04
CA LEU A 170 2.83 12.95 -12.00
C LEU A 170 2.41 14.30 -12.57
N THR A 171 3.06 14.73 -13.66
CA THR A 171 2.78 16.00 -14.34
C THR A 171 1.83 15.88 -15.53
N ASP A 172 1.74 14.68 -16.11
CA ASP A 172 1.21 14.53 -17.46
C ASP A 172 -0.21 13.92 -17.49
N ALA A 173 -0.67 13.38 -16.36
CA ALA A 173 -2.04 12.90 -16.23
C ALA A 173 -3.01 14.07 -16.03
N VAL A 174 -3.80 14.38 -17.06
CA VAL A 174 -4.80 15.45 -17.02
C VAL A 174 -6.05 15.03 -16.24
N ALA A 175 -6.65 13.92 -16.64
CA ALA A 175 -7.82 13.33 -16.02
C ALA A 175 -7.89 11.85 -16.42
N SER A 176 -7.95 10.95 -15.45
CA SER A 176 -8.08 9.53 -15.72
C SER A 176 -8.81 8.81 -14.60
N PRO A 177 -9.86 8.03 -14.90
CA PRO A 177 -10.62 7.30 -13.89
C PRO A 177 -9.85 6.12 -13.30
N LEU A 178 -8.88 5.54 -14.02
CA LEU A 178 -7.96 4.52 -13.50
C LEU A 178 -6.51 4.92 -13.77
N VAL A 179 -5.72 5.07 -12.70
CA VAL A 179 -4.31 5.47 -12.76
C VAL A 179 -3.44 4.39 -12.15
N LEU A 180 -2.37 4.00 -12.85
CA LEU A 180 -1.23 3.26 -12.32
C LEU A 180 0.01 4.14 -12.45
N HIS A 181 0.64 4.48 -11.34
CA HIS A 181 1.81 5.36 -11.35
C HIS A 181 2.96 4.81 -10.50
N ALA A 182 4.16 4.74 -11.09
CA ALA A 182 5.36 4.25 -10.42
C ALA A 182 5.12 2.92 -9.66
N THR A 183 4.36 2.03 -10.28
CA THR A 183 3.85 0.81 -9.65
C THR A 183 4.55 -0.42 -10.24
N SER A 184 5.30 -1.15 -9.44
CA SER A 184 5.75 -2.51 -9.76
C SER A 184 4.77 -3.53 -9.21
N LEU A 185 4.34 -4.45 -10.08
CA LEU A 185 3.48 -5.58 -9.76
C LEU A 185 4.29 -6.86 -9.90
N LEU A 186 4.59 -7.50 -8.78
CA LEU A 186 5.33 -8.77 -8.72
C LEU A 186 4.38 -9.93 -8.39
N GLN A 187 4.31 -10.92 -9.28
CA GLN A 187 3.45 -12.11 -9.14
C GLN A 187 2.00 -11.75 -8.81
N SER A 188 1.50 -10.70 -9.47
CA SER A 188 0.28 -10.00 -9.12
C SER A 188 -0.71 -9.98 -10.29
N GLN A 189 -1.97 -9.70 -9.98
CA GLN A 189 -3.02 -9.57 -10.98
C GLN A 189 -3.81 -8.27 -10.76
N LEU A 190 -4.05 -7.53 -11.83
CA LEU A 190 -5.06 -6.48 -11.90
C LEU A 190 -6.14 -6.91 -12.88
N ARG A 191 -7.36 -7.13 -12.40
CA ARG A 191 -8.51 -7.48 -13.22
C ARG A 191 -9.56 -6.38 -13.14
N VAL A 192 -9.97 -5.88 -14.30
CA VAL A 192 -11.08 -4.96 -14.45
C VAL A 192 -12.15 -5.65 -15.28
N SER A 193 -13.36 -5.80 -14.74
CA SER A 193 -14.44 -6.51 -15.41
C SER A 193 -15.77 -5.76 -15.39
N ASN A 194 -16.58 -5.83 -16.45
CA ASN A 194 -17.90 -5.18 -16.52
C ASN A 194 -17.89 -3.72 -16.04
N THR A 195 -16.87 -2.96 -16.42
CA THR A 195 -16.61 -1.63 -15.85
C THR A 195 -16.56 -0.58 -16.95
N VAL A 196 -17.10 0.61 -16.67
CA VAL A 196 -17.00 1.77 -17.54
C VAL A 196 -15.96 2.73 -16.98
N LEU A 197 -14.96 3.06 -17.77
CA LEU A 197 -13.92 4.05 -17.46
C LEU A 197 -14.00 5.14 -18.51
N ARG A 198 -14.37 6.36 -18.10
CA ARG A 198 -14.63 7.47 -19.03
C ARG A 198 -13.96 8.76 -18.57
N SER A 199 -13.11 9.34 -19.42
CA SER A 199 -12.63 10.70 -19.26
C SER A 199 -13.37 11.65 -20.20
N LEU A 200 -14.04 12.65 -19.65
CA LEU A 200 -14.71 13.71 -20.43
C LEU A 200 -13.81 14.93 -20.68
N GLN A 201 -12.71 15.03 -19.94
CA GLN A 201 -11.75 16.11 -20.05
C GLN A 201 -10.90 15.94 -21.31
N ALA A 202 -10.81 17.00 -22.12
CA ALA A 202 -9.94 17.05 -23.29
C ALA A 202 -8.49 16.73 -22.91
N GLY A 203 -7.86 15.80 -23.63
CA GLY A 203 -6.50 15.32 -23.36
C GLY A 203 -6.39 14.34 -22.18
N GLY A 204 -7.51 13.99 -21.53
CA GLY A 204 -7.55 12.92 -20.54
C GLY A 204 -7.50 11.52 -21.17
N SER A 205 -7.44 10.49 -20.33
CA SER A 205 -7.38 9.09 -20.75
C SER A 205 -8.27 8.21 -19.88
N ALA A 206 -8.85 7.13 -20.40
CA ALA A 206 -9.66 6.22 -19.59
C ALA A 206 -8.79 5.39 -18.62
N VAL A 207 -7.57 5.07 -19.05
CA VAL A 207 -6.53 4.44 -18.21
C VAL A 207 -5.22 5.17 -18.40
N TYR A 208 -4.59 5.56 -17.31
CA TYR A 208 -3.25 6.14 -17.31
C TYR A 208 -2.25 5.17 -16.68
N VAL A 209 -1.14 4.94 -17.37
CA VAL A 209 0.01 4.19 -16.88
C VAL A 209 1.25 5.07 -17.02
N GLY A 210 2.03 5.26 -15.97
CA GLY A 210 3.29 5.99 -16.14
C GLY A 210 4.22 5.96 -14.94
N GLY A 211 5.39 6.56 -15.09
CA GLY A 211 6.40 6.59 -14.02
C GLY A 211 7.13 5.26 -13.84
N GLY A 212 7.30 4.48 -14.92
CA GLY A 212 8.02 3.20 -14.88
C GLY A 212 7.21 2.07 -14.24
N VAL A 213 5.97 1.86 -14.68
CA VAL A 213 5.16 0.72 -14.24
C VAL A 213 5.78 -0.59 -14.75
N GLU A 214 5.96 -1.56 -13.86
CA GLU A 214 6.58 -2.85 -14.17
C GLU A 214 5.64 -4.02 -13.85
N LEU A 215 5.63 -5.03 -14.73
CA LEU A 215 4.85 -6.26 -14.55
C LEU A 215 5.80 -7.46 -14.53
N LEU A 216 6.07 -8.00 -13.34
CA LEU A 216 7.00 -9.11 -13.13
C LEU A 216 6.22 -10.38 -12.80
N SER A 217 6.06 -11.29 -13.77
CA SER A 217 5.19 -12.47 -13.64
C SER A 217 3.75 -12.10 -13.26
N SER A 218 3.27 -10.98 -13.81
CA SER A 218 1.99 -10.37 -13.46
C SER A 218 1.08 -10.25 -14.67
N ALA A 219 -0.22 -10.10 -14.43
CA ALA A 219 -1.21 -9.98 -15.48
C ALA A 219 -2.15 -8.78 -15.25
N VAL A 220 -2.44 -8.05 -16.32
CA VAL A 220 -3.53 -7.09 -16.38
C VAL A 220 -4.61 -7.64 -17.29
N VAL A 221 -5.83 -7.74 -16.80
CA VAL A 221 -6.97 -8.32 -17.51
C VAL A 221 -8.11 -7.32 -17.56
N LEU A 222 -8.53 -6.97 -18.77
CA LEU A 222 -9.70 -6.13 -19.02
C LEU A 222 -10.75 -6.99 -19.71
N ASP A 223 -11.92 -7.18 -19.10
CA ASP A 223 -12.97 -8.08 -19.59
C ASP A 223 -14.35 -7.39 -19.53
N GLY A 224 -15.00 -7.18 -20.68
CA GLY A 224 -16.24 -6.41 -20.71
C GLY A 224 -16.08 -4.96 -20.21
N VAL A 225 -14.95 -4.31 -20.52
CA VAL A 225 -14.63 -2.94 -20.10
C VAL A 225 -14.91 -1.96 -21.24
N LEU A 226 -15.61 -0.87 -20.94
CA LEU A 226 -15.78 0.26 -21.85
C LEU A 226 -14.78 1.37 -21.49
N LEU A 227 -13.90 1.70 -22.43
CA LEU A 227 -12.89 2.74 -22.28
C LEU A 227 -13.21 3.92 -23.20
N GLU A 228 -13.41 5.11 -22.62
CA GLU A 228 -13.69 6.32 -23.40
C GLU A 228 -12.85 7.50 -22.92
N ALA A 229 -12.31 8.26 -23.86
CA ALA A 229 -11.54 9.46 -23.60
C ALA A 229 -11.93 10.56 -24.59
N SER A 230 -12.29 11.73 -24.07
CA SER A 230 -12.59 12.90 -24.88
C SER A 230 -11.30 13.58 -25.32
N GLY A 231 -11.03 13.62 -26.63
CA GLY A 231 -9.88 14.36 -27.19
C GLY A 231 -8.50 13.86 -26.73
N GLY A 232 -8.42 12.68 -26.12
CA GLY A 232 -7.18 12.03 -25.69
C GLY A 232 -7.23 10.53 -25.96
N PRO A 233 -6.12 9.80 -25.74
CA PRO A 233 -6.10 8.37 -25.99
C PRO A 233 -6.95 7.62 -24.96
N THR A 234 -7.57 6.51 -25.35
CA THR A 234 -8.35 5.66 -24.42
C THR A 234 -7.46 5.09 -23.31
N ALA A 235 -6.21 4.74 -23.63
CA ALA A 235 -5.19 4.41 -22.64
C ALA A 235 -3.89 5.17 -22.97
N SER A 236 -3.21 5.68 -21.94
CA SER A 236 -1.91 6.35 -22.07
C SER A 236 -0.83 5.59 -21.29
N ALA A 237 0.36 5.47 -21.88
CA ALA A 237 1.55 4.89 -21.28
C ALA A 237 2.75 5.81 -21.53
N MET A 238 3.46 6.23 -20.48
CA MET A 238 4.65 7.11 -20.57
C MET A 238 5.80 6.63 -19.67
#